data_AF-A0A8D8LPS0-F1
#
_entry.id   AF-A0A8D8LPS0-F1
#
_cell.length_a   1.000
_cell.length_b   1.000
_cell.length_c   1.000
_cell.angle_alpha   90.00
_cell.angle_beta   90.00
_cell.angle_gamma   90.00
#
_symmetry.space_group_name_H-M   'P 1'
#
loop_
_entity.id
_entity.type
_entity.pdbx_description
1 polymer ?
#
loop_
_entity_poly.entity_id
_entity_poly.type
_entity_poly.pdbx_seq_one_letter_code
_entity_poly.pdbx_strand_id
1 'polypeptide(L)'
;MNKILENNAIKSPIIQKFNKTTKSPIIQKFLSSSPLSPQNIEQLRKNIRQECKLRLKNKRRELFNKSRSDLENLVSNEFQKISINFYNELNSSGLFEETDIKVLQKIEQDTLNEQLEWFNEELTRIVEENENIEDQYSRLNGVVCPLCLSGTLAQCNNAIVCNKCNSCIAQNMQLEDFQSRMDFILEQHQAVCSSMPSFTLVPNEFNSLSLLVMCMTCQNCCSI
;
A
#
# COMPACT_ATOMS: atom_id res chain seq x y z
N MET A 1 21.81 36.79 26.32
CA MET A 1 22.76 35.71 25.98
C MET A 1 22.09 34.83 24.94
N ASN A 2 22.64 34.85 23.73
CA ASN A 2 22.11 34.21 22.52
C ASN A 2 22.46 32.71 22.44
N LYS A 3 21.52 31.89 21.98
CA LYS A 3 21.71 30.65 21.20
C LYS A 3 20.51 30.56 20.26
N ILE A 4 20.57 31.11 19.05
CA ILE A 4 20.99 30.45 17.79
C ILE A 4 20.59 28.97 17.77
N LEU A 5 19.45 28.67 17.14
CA LEU A 5 19.15 27.36 16.59
C LEU A 5 19.13 27.50 15.07
N GLU A 6 19.86 26.58 14.46
CA GLU A 6 20.36 26.61 13.10
C GLU A 6 19.27 26.28 12.08
N ASN A 7 19.18 27.12 11.05
CA ASN A 7 18.43 26.84 9.83
C ASN A 7 19.15 25.72 9.05
N ASN A 8 18.58 24.52 9.05
CA ASN A 8 18.96 23.48 8.09
C ASN A 8 18.42 23.83 6.71
N ALA A 9 19.24 24.54 5.95
CA ALA A 9 19.07 24.73 4.52
C ALA A 9 19.21 23.38 3.81
N ILE A 10 18.08 22.83 3.34
CA ILE A 10 18.07 21.72 2.38
C ILE A 10 18.64 22.27 1.07
N LYS A 11 19.96 22.07 0.87
CA LYS A 11 20.63 22.31 -0.41
C LYS A 11 20.14 21.26 -1.41
N SER A 12 19.28 21.68 -2.32
CA SER A 12 18.85 20.86 -3.46
C SER A 12 20.00 20.77 -4.47
N PRO A 13 20.50 19.56 -4.83
CA PRO A 13 21.55 19.40 -5.82
C PRO A 13 20.93 19.43 -7.21
N ILE A 14 20.68 20.62 -7.73
CA ILE A 14 20.32 20.80 -9.14
C ILE A 14 21.62 20.91 -9.94
N ILE A 15 21.62 20.28 -11.11
CA ILE A 15 22.63 20.30 -12.20
C ILE A 15 23.57 19.09 -12.20
N GLN A 16 23.05 17.96 -12.69
CA GLN A 16 23.86 17.03 -13.51
C GLN A 16 23.48 17.20 -14.98
N LYS A 17 24.51 17.37 -15.81
CA LYS A 17 24.44 17.52 -17.27
C LYS A 17 23.88 16.25 -17.90
N PHE A 18 22.74 16.35 -18.58
CA PHE A 18 22.26 15.32 -19.52
C PHE A 18 22.03 15.92 -20.91
N ASN A 19 22.42 15.13 -21.92
CA ASN A 19 22.53 15.51 -23.32
C ASN A 19 21.18 15.65 -24.04
N LYS A 20 21.18 16.57 -25.02
CA LYS A 20 20.21 16.84 -26.10
C LYS A 20 18.91 16.02 -26.10
N THR A 21 17.84 16.63 -25.59
CA THR A 21 16.45 16.21 -25.85
C THR A 21 15.95 16.79 -27.18
N THR A 22 15.32 15.94 -28.00
CA THR A 22 14.51 16.35 -29.15
C THR A 22 13.36 17.25 -28.64
N LYS A 23 13.24 18.46 -29.18
CA LYS A 23 12.21 19.43 -28.77
C LYS A 23 10.81 18.80 -28.91
N SER A 24 9.95 19.00 -27.92
CA SER A 24 8.55 18.56 -27.95
C SER A 24 7.88 18.98 -29.28
N PRO A 25 7.04 18.12 -29.89
CA PRO A 25 6.33 18.44 -31.14
C PRO A 25 5.50 19.73 -31.04
N ILE A 26 4.99 20.06 -29.84
CA ILE A 26 4.25 21.29 -29.59
C ILE A 26 5.16 22.50 -29.69
N ILE A 27 6.36 22.43 -29.11
CA ILE A 27 7.36 23.52 -29.15
C ILE A 27 7.85 23.71 -30.59
N GLN A 28 8.10 22.64 -31.35
CA GLN A 28 8.48 22.75 -32.77
C GLN A 28 7.38 23.37 -33.63
N LYS A 29 6.12 22.99 -33.39
CA LYS A 29 4.96 23.54 -34.11
C LYS A 29 4.72 25.02 -33.75
N PHE A 30 5.04 25.43 -32.52
CA PHE A 30 4.86 26.80 -32.07
C PHE A 30 5.97 27.75 -32.54
N LEU A 31 7.22 27.27 -32.54
CA LEU A 31 8.38 28.03 -33.04
C LEU A 31 8.35 28.24 -34.57
N SER A 32 7.53 27.48 -35.30
CA SER A 32 7.39 27.57 -36.75
C SER A 32 6.24 28.49 -37.21
N SER A 33 5.40 29.00 -36.30
CA SER A 33 4.34 29.96 -36.58
C SER A 33 4.74 31.40 -36.20
N SER A 34 4.53 32.37 -37.10
CA SER A 34 4.90 33.81 -37.01
C SER A 34 4.34 34.57 -35.77
N PRO A 35 4.71 35.86 -35.60
CA PRO A 35 5.50 36.34 -34.46
C PRO A 35 4.88 36.09 -33.08
N LEU A 36 5.76 35.87 -32.10
CA LEU A 36 5.46 35.61 -30.69
C LEU A 36 4.73 36.80 -30.04
N SER A 37 3.39 36.84 -30.14
CA SER A 37 2.59 37.72 -29.29
C SER A 37 2.65 37.21 -27.84
N PRO A 38 2.59 38.10 -26.83
CA PRO A 38 2.53 37.70 -25.42
C PRO A 38 1.39 36.73 -25.11
N GLN A 39 0.24 36.86 -25.81
CA GLN A 39 -0.90 35.95 -25.68
C GLN A 39 -0.59 34.54 -26.21
N ASN A 40 0.14 34.44 -27.31
CA ASN A 40 0.55 33.15 -27.88
C ASN A 40 1.54 32.43 -26.95
N ILE A 41 2.47 33.17 -26.35
CA ILE A 41 3.42 32.61 -25.36
C ILE A 41 2.67 32.04 -24.15
N GLU A 42 1.71 32.77 -23.59
CA GLU A 42 0.96 32.29 -22.42
C GLU A 42 0.07 31.09 -22.76
N GLN A 43 -0.50 31.04 -23.96
CA GLN A 43 -1.27 29.89 -24.42
C GLN A 43 -0.37 28.65 -24.59
N LEU A 44 0.84 28.82 -25.13
CA LEU A 44 1.83 27.74 -25.20
C LEU A 44 2.19 27.24 -23.79
N ARG A 45 2.46 28.14 -22.84
CA ARG A 45 2.74 27.78 -21.44
C ARG A 45 1.61 26.96 -20.82
N LYS A 46 0.36 27.40 -20.99
CA LYS A 46 -0.82 26.64 -20.53
C LYS A 46 -0.88 25.23 -21.12
N ASN A 47 -0.65 25.10 -22.43
CA ASN A 47 -0.70 23.81 -23.10
C ASN A 47 0.40 22.86 -22.58
N ILE A 48 1.63 23.34 -22.42
CA ILE A 48 2.74 22.52 -21.89
C ILE A 48 2.45 22.13 -20.43
N ARG A 49 1.95 23.05 -19.59
CA ARG A 49 1.55 22.76 -18.20
C ARG A 49 0.48 21.65 -18.14
N GLN A 50 -0.53 21.73 -18.99
CA GLN A 50 -1.58 20.71 -19.08
C GLN A 50 -1.02 19.35 -19.53
N GLU A 51 -0.13 19.34 -20.51
CA GLU A 51 0.47 18.10 -21.00
C GLU A 51 1.35 17.43 -19.95
N CYS A 52 2.14 18.20 -19.19
CA CYS A 52 2.88 17.67 -18.05
C CYS A 52 1.98 17.07 -16.98
N LYS A 53 0.87 17.74 -16.63
CA LYS A 53 -0.13 17.20 -15.69
C LYS A 53 -0.70 15.87 -16.20
N LEU A 54 -0.99 15.77 -17.50
CA LEU A 54 -1.51 14.54 -18.10
C LEU A 54 -0.47 13.41 -18.13
N ARG A 55 0.78 13.69 -18.49
CA ARG A 55 1.87 12.72 -18.49
C ARG A 55 2.10 12.15 -17.10
N LEU A 56 2.11 13.00 -16.07
CA LEU A 56 2.21 12.58 -14.67
C LEU A 56 1.06 11.66 -14.28
N LYS A 57 -0.19 12.07 -14.57
CA LYS A 57 -1.38 11.28 -14.24
C LYS A 57 -1.37 9.90 -14.93
N ASN A 58 -0.98 9.83 -16.19
CA ASN A 58 -0.90 8.58 -16.94
C ASN A 58 0.23 7.68 -16.44
N LYS A 59 1.41 8.25 -16.16
CA LYS A 59 2.55 7.49 -15.66
C LYS A 59 2.28 6.92 -14.27
N ARG A 60 1.64 7.71 -13.39
CA ARG A 60 1.12 7.24 -12.10
C ARG A 60 0.25 6.00 -12.29
N ARG A 61 -0.77 6.06 -13.15
CA ARG A 61 -1.66 4.91 -13.42
C ARG A 61 -0.90 3.67 -13.89
N GLU A 62 0.11 3.86 -14.76
CA GLU A 62 0.95 2.77 -15.24
C GLU A 62 1.78 2.13 -14.12
N LEU A 63 2.40 2.93 -13.26
CA LEU A 63 3.20 2.45 -12.13
C LEU A 63 2.34 1.76 -11.08
N PHE A 64 1.16 2.31 -10.82
CA PHE A 64 0.18 1.77 -9.88
C PHE A 64 -0.23 0.35 -10.25
N ASN A 65 -0.39 0.07 -11.54
CA ASN A 65 -0.72 -1.26 -12.05
C ASN A 65 0.46 -2.25 -12.00
N LYS A 66 1.70 -1.78 -11.81
CA LYS A 66 2.92 -2.59 -11.93
C LYS A 66 3.54 -2.99 -10.59
N SER A 67 3.46 -2.17 -9.54
CA SER A 67 4.00 -2.55 -8.22
C SER A 67 3.40 -1.73 -7.09
N ARG A 68 2.97 -2.42 -6.02
CA ARG A 68 2.50 -1.82 -4.76
C ARG A 68 3.59 -1.63 -3.72
N SER A 69 4.77 -2.22 -3.88
CA SER A 69 5.75 -2.35 -2.78
C SER A 69 6.68 -1.16 -2.58
N ASP A 70 6.80 -0.23 -3.54
CA ASP A 70 7.70 0.94 -3.45
C ASP A 70 7.12 2.20 -4.13
N LEU A 71 5.79 2.34 -4.08
CA LEU A 71 5.07 3.32 -4.89
C LEU A 71 5.49 4.78 -4.60
N GLU A 72 5.77 5.12 -3.34
CA GLU A 72 6.11 6.48 -2.91
C GLU A 72 7.47 6.94 -3.47
N ASN A 73 8.48 6.06 -3.38
CA ASN A 73 9.81 6.30 -3.95
C ASN A 73 9.77 6.32 -5.48
N LEU A 74 8.98 5.43 -6.11
CA LEU A 74 8.86 5.37 -7.56
C LEU A 74 8.15 6.60 -8.14
N VAL A 75 7.06 7.05 -7.52
CA VAL A 75 6.31 8.22 -8.00
C VAL A 75 7.11 9.49 -7.79
N SER A 76 7.79 9.65 -6.65
CA SER A 76 8.68 10.80 -6.41
C SER A 76 9.81 10.87 -7.43
N ASN A 77 10.46 9.75 -7.72
CA ASN A 77 11.53 9.68 -8.73
C ASN A 77 11.04 9.99 -10.15
N GLU A 78 9.87 9.49 -10.55
CA GLU A 78 9.30 9.80 -11.87
C GLU A 78 8.80 11.24 -11.97
N PHE A 79 8.23 11.79 -10.88
CA PHE A 79 7.88 13.20 -10.80
C PHE A 79 9.11 14.06 -11.03
N GLN A 80 10.21 13.75 -10.35
CA GLN A 80 11.47 14.47 -10.50
C GLN A 80 11.99 14.42 -11.96
N LYS A 81 11.92 13.26 -12.62
CA LYS A 81 12.30 13.13 -14.05
C LYS A 81 11.42 13.99 -14.97
N ILE A 82 10.10 13.99 -14.75
CA ILE A 82 9.17 14.77 -15.58
C ILE A 82 9.36 16.27 -15.35
N SER A 83 9.55 16.68 -14.09
CA SER A 83 9.81 18.07 -13.71
C SER A 83 11.13 18.58 -14.28
N ILE A 84 12.19 17.76 -14.28
CA ILE A 84 13.47 18.08 -14.91
C ILE A 84 13.31 18.22 -16.44
N ASN A 85 12.55 17.32 -17.09
CA ASN A 85 12.29 17.44 -18.52
C ASN A 85 11.53 18.71 -18.87
N PHE A 86 10.51 19.07 -18.08
CA PHE A 86 9.76 20.31 -18.27
C PHE A 86 10.62 21.57 -18.08
N TYR A 87 11.45 21.58 -17.03
CA TYR A 87 12.44 22.65 -16.81
C TYR A 87 13.36 22.80 -18.02
N ASN A 88 13.92 21.69 -18.52
CA ASN A 88 14.82 21.71 -19.67
C ASN A 88 14.13 22.17 -20.96
N GLU A 89 12.88 21.75 -21.20
CA GLU A 89 12.09 22.15 -22.38
C GLU A 89 11.78 23.67 -22.39
N LEU A 90 11.41 24.24 -21.26
CA LEU A 90 11.11 25.67 -21.15
C LEU A 90 12.36 26.54 -21.09
N ASN A 91 13.38 26.10 -20.35
CA ASN A 91 14.63 26.85 -20.20
C ASN A 91 15.42 26.89 -21.53
N SER A 92 15.47 25.79 -22.28
CA SER A 92 16.06 25.77 -23.63
C SER A 92 15.33 26.64 -24.66
N SER A 93 14.10 27.06 -24.33
CA SER A 93 13.28 27.96 -25.14
C SER A 93 13.37 29.42 -24.68
N GLY A 94 14.08 29.71 -23.57
CA GLY A 94 14.17 31.06 -22.99
C GLY A 94 12.87 31.58 -22.37
N LEU A 95 11.88 30.70 -22.15
CA LEU A 95 10.52 31.06 -21.72
C LEU A 95 10.23 30.71 -20.26
N PHE A 96 11.22 30.19 -19.53
CA PHE A 96 11.06 29.75 -18.14
C PHE A 96 11.04 30.95 -17.18
N GLU A 97 9.98 31.06 -16.40
CA GLU A 97 9.81 32.12 -15.39
C GLU A 97 9.68 31.54 -13.98
N GLU A 98 9.88 32.40 -12.96
CA GLU A 98 9.68 32.03 -11.56
C GLU A 98 8.23 31.55 -11.27
N THR A 99 7.27 32.02 -12.07
CA THR A 99 5.88 31.56 -12.03
C THR A 99 5.73 30.09 -12.39
N ASP A 100 6.59 29.55 -13.26
CA ASP A 100 6.57 28.14 -13.67
C ASP A 100 7.06 27.21 -12.54
N ILE A 101 7.98 27.68 -11.69
CA ILE A 101 8.41 26.95 -10.48
C ILE A 101 7.22 26.76 -9.54
N LYS A 102 6.46 27.82 -9.28
CA LYS A 102 5.27 27.77 -8.42
C LYS A 102 4.20 26.84 -8.97
N VAL A 103 4.05 26.80 -10.30
CA VAL A 103 3.13 25.86 -10.96
C VAL A 103 3.59 24.41 -10.77
N LEU A 104 4.87 24.11 -10.95
CA LEU A 104 5.41 22.77 -10.74
C LEU A 104 5.22 22.31 -9.30
N GLN A 105 5.52 23.16 -8.32
CA GLN A 105 5.31 22.87 -6.90
C GLN A 105 3.82 22.62 -6.59
N LYS A 106 2.92 23.39 -7.20
CA LYS A 106 1.48 23.15 -7.06
C LYS A 106 1.06 21.81 -7.67
N ILE A 107 1.58 21.45 -8.85
CA ILE A 107 1.29 20.16 -9.48
C ILE A 107 1.82 19.01 -8.62
N GLU A 108 2.99 19.17 -8.01
CA GLU A 108 3.56 18.21 -7.05
C GLU A 108 2.63 18.02 -5.86
N GLN A 109 2.25 19.11 -5.21
CA GLN A 109 1.37 19.07 -4.04
C GLN A 109 -0.01 18.49 -4.37
N ASP A 110 -0.63 18.91 -5.47
CA ASP A 110 -1.91 18.37 -5.94
C ASP A 110 -1.79 16.84 -6.17
N THR A 111 -0.66 16.38 -6.73
CA THR A 111 -0.42 14.95 -6.98
C THR A 111 -0.26 14.16 -5.68
N LEU A 112 0.47 14.70 -4.70
CA LEU A 112 0.64 14.07 -3.37
C LEU A 112 -0.68 14.01 -2.60
N ASN A 113 -1.48 15.08 -2.65
CA ASN A 113 -2.79 15.10 -2.00
C ASN A 113 -3.74 14.06 -2.61
N GLU A 114 -3.80 13.97 -3.94
CA GLU A 114 -4.59 12.93 -4.63
C GLU A 114 -4.11 11.51 -4.29
N GLN A 115 -2.83 11.31 -3.96
CA GLN A 115 -2.32 10.01 -3.50
C GLN A 115 -2.80 9.69 -2.09
N LEU A 116 -2.71 10.65 -1.18
CA LEU A 116 -3.11 10.47 0.21
C LEU A 116 -4.62 10.19 0.31
N GLU A 117 -5.44 10.93 -0.43
CA GLU A 117 -6.89 10.69 -0.52
C GLU A 117 -7.19 9.26 -0.98
N TRP A 118 -6.55 8.82 -2.07
CA TRP A 118 -6.74 7.47 -2.59
C TRP A 118 -6.29 6.39 -1.59
N PHE A 119 -5.17 6.59 -0.90
CA PHE A 119 -4.70 5.64 0.12
C PHE A 119 -5.70 5.50 1.27
N ASN A 120 -6.28 6.61 1.70
CA ASN A 120 -7.31 6.60 2.75
C ASN A 120 -8.56 5.86 2.27
N GLU A 121 -9.05 6.13 1.05
CA GLU A 121 -10.20 5.42 0.48
C GLU A 121 -9.96 3.89 0.39
N GLU A 122 -8.77 3.48 -0.04
CA GLU A 122 -8.40 2.07 -0.14
C GLU A 122 -8.32 1.40 1.24
N LEU A 123 -7.72 2.08 2.24
CA LEU A 123 -7.66 1.60 3.61
C LEU A 123 -9.06 1.45 4.21
N THR A 124 -9.92 2.46 4.02
CA THR A 124 -11.31 2.39 4.46
C THR A 124 -12.02 1.19 3.83
N ARG A 125 -11.86 0.98 2.52
CA ARG A 125 -12.47 -0.18 1.84
C ARG A 125 -11.98 -1.51 2.42
N ILE A 126 -10.68 -1.65 2.69
CA ILE A 126 -10.12 -2.88 3.29
C ILE A 126 -10.68 -3.11 4.71
N VAL A 127 -10.79 -2.04 5.50
CA VAL A 127 -11.37 -2.12 6.85
C VAL A 127 -12.84 -2.54 6.76
N GLU A 128 -13.63 -1.91 5.91
CA GLU A 128 -15.05 -2.26 5.70
C GLU A 128 -15.22 -3.70 5.20
N GLU A 129 -14.35 -4.16 4.28
CA GLU A 129 -14.34 -5.55 3.82
C GLU A 129 -14.00 -6.53 4.97
N ASN A 130 -13.03 -6.20 5.82
CA ASN A 130 -12.68 -7.01 6.99
C ASN A 130 -13.77 -7.02 8.06
N GLU A 131 -14.37 -5.88 8.38
CA GLU A 131 -15.49 -5.78 9.32
C GLU A 131 -16.70 -6.58 8.82
N ASN A 132 -16.96 -6.56 7.51
CA ASN A 132 -18.02 -7.37 6.92
C ASN A 132 -17.70 -8.88 6.99
N ILE A 133 -16.43 -9.26 6.84
CA ILE A 133 -15.98 -10.64 7.05
C ILE A 133 -16.19 -11.04 8.52
N GLU A 134 -15.83 -10.19 9.48
CA GLU A 134 -16.00 -10.43 10.92
C GLU A 134 -17.48 -10.51 11.32
N ASP A 135 -18.35 -9.66 10.77
CA ASP A 135 -19.80 -9.70 10.97
C ASP A 135 -20.42 -10.97 10.32
N GLN A 136 -19.95 -11.37 9.13
CA GLN A 136 -20.37 -12.64 8.53
C GLN A 136 -19.95 -13.86 9.36
N TYR A 137 -18.75 -13.86 9.94
CA TYR A 137 -18.30 -14.92 10.85
C TYR A 137 -19.09 -14.92 12.17
N SER A 138 -19.38 -13.73 12.71
CA SER A 138 -20.18 -13.56 13.92
C SER A 138 -21.62 -14.04 13.73
N ARG A 139 -22.23 -13.80 12.56
CA ARG A 139 -23.59 -14.26 12.22
C ARG A 139 -23.70 -15.76 11.97
N LEU A 140 -22.59 -16.42 11.63
CA LEU A 140 -22.55 -17.85 11.35
C LEU A 140 -22.36 -18.72 12.61
N ASN A 141 -22.15 -18.13 13.81
CA ASN A 141 -21.91 -18.86 15.08
C ASN A 141 -20.92 -20.03 14.94
N GLY A 142 -19.97 -19.94 14.01
CA GLY A 142 -19.08 -21.04 13.66
C GLY A 142 -17.69 -20.83 14.22
N VAL A 143 -17.08 -21.85 14.81
CA VAL A 143 -15.69 -21.80 15.26
C VAL A 143 -14.77 -21.72 14.03
N VAL A 144 -13.93 -20.69 13.94
CA VAL A 144 -12.99 -20.53 12.82
C VAL A 144 -11.90 -21.61 12.90
N CYS A 145 -11.53 -22.18 11.75
CA CYS A 145 -10.47 -23.19 11.70
C CYS A 145 -9.10 -22.56 11.99
N PRO A 146 -8.40 -22.96 13.06
CA PRO A 146 -7.12 -22.37 13.44
C PRO A 146 -5.95 -22.71 12.49
N LEU A 147 -6.13 -23.70 11.62
CA LEU A 147 -5.10 -24.13 10.67
C LEU A 147 -5.11 -23.31 9.37
N CYS A 148 -6.29 -22.92 8.88
CA CYS A 148 -6.44 -22.25 7.59
C CYS A 148 -7.02 -20.84 7.68
N LEU A 149 -7.49 -20.43 8.87
CA LEU A 149 -8.04 -19.11 9.21
C LEU A 149 -9.13 -18.59 8.27
N SER A 150 -9.75 -19.48 7.50
CA SER A 150 -10.60 -19.08 6.38
C SER A 150 -11.75 -20.03 6.09
N GLY A 151 -11.86 -21.10 6.88
CA GLY A 151 -13.01 -22.00 6.92
C GLY A 151 -13.54 -22.10 8.34
N THR A 152 -14.73 -22.67 8.47
CA THR A 152 -15.37 -22.93 9.77
C THR A 152 -15.31 -24.40 10.11
N LEU A 153 -15.28 -24.69 11.40
CA LEU A 153 -15.32 -26.04 11.94
C LEU A 153 -16.77 -26.49 12.09
N ALA A 154 -17.01 -27.75 11.75
CA ALA A 154 -18.28 -28.42 11.91
C ALA A 154 -18.09 -29.74 12.65
N GLN A 155 -19.08 -30.10 13.47
CA GLN A 155 -19.17 -31.42 14.08
C GLN A 155 -19.70 -32.42 13.06
N CYS A 156 -18.89 -33.40 12.69
CA CYS A 156 -19.26 -34.48 11.78
C CYS A 156 -19.07 -35.82 12.51
N ASN A 157 -20.17 -36.44 12.93
CA ASN A 157 -20.16 -37.60 13.83
C ASN A 157 -19.40 -37.28 15.14
N ASN A 158 -18.30 -37.98 15.41
CA ASN A 158 -17.44 -37.77 16.58
C ASN A 158 -16.15 -37.01 16.23
N ALA A 159 -16.10 -36.28 15.11
CA ALA A 159 -14.92 -35.54 14.69
C ALA A 159 -15.24 -34.09 14.36
N ILE A 160 -14.27 -33.21 14.65
CA ILE A 160 -14.32 -31.80 14.29
C ILE A 160 -13.54 -31.60 12.99
N VAL A 161 -14.22 -31.15 11.94
CA VAL A 161 -13.66 -31.04 10.59
C VAL A 161 -13.83 -29.62 10.04
N CYS A 162 -12.80 -29.09 9.38
CA CYS A 162 -12.89 -27.83 8.66
C CYS A 162 -13.56 -28.01 7.29
N ASN A 163 -14.57 -27.19 6.99
CA ASN A 163 -15.29 -27.23 5.71
C ASN A 163 -14.47 -26.77 4.48
N LYS A 164 -13.29 -26.16 4.71
CA LYS A 164 -12.46 -25.58 3.64
C LYS A 164 -11.18 -26.36 3.38
N CYS A 165 -10.41 -26.63 4.44
CA CYS A 165 -9.14 -27.35 4.32
C CYS A 165 -9.27 -28.86 4.56
N ASN A 166 -10.49 -29.34 4.89
CA ASN A 166 -10.81 -30.75 5.16
C ASN A 166 -9.98 -31.42 6.27
N SER A 167 -9.31 -30.61 7.11
CA SER A 167 -8.53 -31.13 8.23
C SER A 167 -9.44 -31.61 9.35
N CYS A 168 -9.18 -32.82 9.85
CA CYS A 168 -9.78 -33.37 11.07
C CYS A 168 -8.94 -32.91 12.26
N ILE A 169 -9.51 -32.07 13.12
CA ILE A 169 -8.77 -31.36 14.17
C ILE A 169 -8.80 -32.11 15.50
N ALA A 170 -9.95 -32.69 15.84
CA ALA A 170 -10.14 -33.46 17.06
C ALA A 170 -11.10 -34.62 16.80
N GLN A 171 -10.93 -35.69 17.56
CA GLN A 171 -11.81 -36.86 17.59
C GLN A 171 -12.33 -37.06 19.02
N ASN A 172 -13.57 -37.53 19.15
CA ASN A 172 -14.25 -37.78 20.42
C ASN A 172 -14.37 -36.53 21.32
N MET A 173 -14.45 -35.35 20.71
CA MET A 173 -14.66 -34.07 21.38
C MET A 173 -15.83 -33.35 20.71
N GLN A 174 -16.66 -32.66 21.49
CA GLN A 174 -17.71 -31.78 20.97
C GLN A 174 -17.13 -30.44 20.55
N LEU A 175 -17.75 -29.79 19.57
CA LEU A 175 -17.29 -28.52 19.03
C LEU A 175 -17.25 -27.41 20.09
N GLU A 176 -18.24 -27.39 21.00
CA GLU A 176 -18.35 -26.43 22.10
C GLU A 176 -17.23 -26.62 23.14
N ASP A 177 -16.89 -27.87 23.45
CA ASP A 177 -15.78 -28.20 24.37
C ASP A 177 -14.43 -27.82 23.75
N PHE A 178 -14.27 -28.10 22.46
CA PHE A 178 -13.08 -27.70 21.69
C PHE A 178 -12.93 -26.18 21.69
N GLN A 179 -14.01 -25.44 21.42
CA GLN A 179 -14.01 -23.99 21.42
C GLN A 179 -13.63 -23.44 22.80
N SER A 180 -14.29 -23.92 23.86
CA SER A 180 -14.01 -23.49 25.23
C SER A 180 -12.55 -23.73 25.63
N ARG A 181 -11.98 -24.86 25.21
CA ARG A 181 -10.57 -25.20 25.48
C ARG A 181 -9.60 -24.35 24.67
N MET A 182 -9.91 -24.08 23.41
CA MET A 182 -9.15 -23.15 22.56
C MET A 182 -9.12 -21.75 23.17
N ASP A 183 -10.28 -21.21 23.53
CA ASP A 183 -10.41 -19.87 24.12
C ASP A 183 -9.62 -19.78 25.42
N PHE A 184 -9.75 -20.77 26.31
CA PHE A 184 -8.97 -20.83 27.55
C PHE A 184 -7.45 -20.82 27.31
N ILE A 185 -6.95 -21.62 26.36
CA ILE A 185 -5.51 -21.68 26.05
C ILE A 185 -5.03 -20.33 25.49
N LEU A 186 -5.82 -19.71 24.61
CA LEU A 186 -5.48 -18.43 24.01
C LEU A 186 -5.51 -17.29 25.03
N GLU A 187 -6.50 -17.24 25.92
CA GLU A 187 -6.59 -16.24 26.99
C GLU A 187 -5.40 -16.34 27.96
N GLN A 188 -5.04 -17.56 28.38
CA GLN A 188 -3.88 -17.78 29.25
C GLN A 188 -2.57 -17.34 28.59
N HIS A 189 -2.41 -17.63 27.29
CA HIS A 189 -1.25 -17.18 26.53
C HIS A 189 -1.22 -15.65 26.38
N GLN A 190 -2.35 -15.03 26.03
CA GLN A 190 -2.47 -13.60 25.79
C GLN A 190 -2.21 -12.76 27.06
N ALA A 191 -2.48 -13.32 28.24
CA ALA A 191 -2.16 -12.69 29.52
C ALA A 191 -0.65 -12.48 29.74
N VAL A 192 0.20 -13.27 29.07
CA VAL A 192 1.66 -13.28 29.27
C VAL A 192 2.41 -12.85 28.00
N CYS A 193 1.82 -13.02 26.82
CA CYS A 193 2.49 -12.79 25.53
C CYS A 193 1.55 -12.15 24.51
N SER A 194 2.01 -11.08 23.84
CA SER A 194 1.26 -10.39 22.79
C SER A 194 1.45 -10.99 21.38
N SER A 195 2.31 -11.99 21.24
CA SER A 195 2.55 -12.63 19.93
C SER A 195 1.48 -13.70 19.64
N MET A 196 1.09 -13.81 18.36
CA MET A 196 0.12 -14.81 17.91
C MET A 196 0.73 -16.21 17.92
N PRO A 197 0.13 -17.21 18.59
CA PRO A 197 0.58 -18.59 18.51
C PRO A 197 0.28 -19.21 17.14
N SER A 198 1.07 -20.19 16.74
CA SER A 198 0.85 -21.02 15.56
C SER A 198 0.17 -22.34 15.94
N PHE A 199 -0.56 -22.90 14.98
CA PHE A 199 -1.31 -24.13 15.12
C PHE A 199 -0.77 -25.18 14.15
N THR A 200 -0.64 -26.43 14.60
CA THR A 200 -0.19 -27.54 13.76
C THR A 200 -0.83 -28.84 14.23
N LEU A 201 -1.14 -29.75 13.30
CA LEU A 201 -1.61 -31.08 13.65
C LEU A 201 -0.41 -32.02 13.86
N VAL A 202 -0.43 -32.72 14.99
CA VAL A 202 0.60 -33.71 15.33
C VAL A 202 -0.06 -35.07 15.60
N PRO A 203 0.54 -36.19 15.16
CA PRO A 203 0.08 -37.52 15.55
C PRO A 203 0.20 -37.72 17.06
N ASN A 204 -0.79 -38.37 17.66
CA ASN A 204 -0.75 -38.79 19.06
C ASN A 204 -0.58 -40.32 19.20
N GLU A 205 -0.47 -40.78 20.45
CA GLU A 205 -0.19 -42.18 20.80
C GLU A 205 -1.23 -43.19 20.29
N PHE A 206 -2.43 -42.73 19.93
CA PHE A 206 -3.53 -43.55 19.43
C PHE A 206 -3.69 -43.47 17.90
N ASN A 207 -2.67 -43.00 17.19
CA ASN A 207 -2.70 -42.79 15.73
C ASN A 207 -3.83 -41.83 15.28
N SER A 208 -4.23 -40.92 16.17
CA SER A 208 -5.14 -39.81 15.86
C SER A 208 -4.36 -38.50 15.82
N LEU A 209 -4.94 -37.45 15.21
CA LEU A 209 -4.32 -36.14 15.14
C LEU A 209 -4.78 -35.30 16.33
N SER A 210 -3.84 -34.63 16.99
CA SER A 210 -4.07 -33.64 18.03
C SER A 210 -3.61 -32.27 17.55
N LEU A 211 -4.29 -31.22 18.01
CA LEU A 211 -3.95 -29.85 17.64
C LEU A 211 -2.90 -29.33 18.62
N LEU A 212 -1.72 -29.02 18.12
CA LEU A 212 -0.64 -28.40 18.87
C LEU A 212 -0.67 -26.88 18.65
N VAL A 213 -0.69 -26.14 19.76
CA VAL A 213 -0.55 -24.69 19.83
C VAL A 213 0.87 -24.38 20.27
N MET A 214 1.61 -23.57 19.51
CA MET A 214 2.99 -23.18 19.85
C MET A 214 3.20 -21.69 19.66
N CYS A 215 3.89 -21.05 20.60
CA CYS A 215 4.34 -19.68 20.42
C CYS A 215 5.87 -19.62 20.30
N MET A 216 6.38 -19.01 19.22
CA MET A 216 7.82 -18.85 19.00
C MET A 216 8.48 -17.84 19.94
N THR A 217 7.70 -16.95 20.57
CA THR A 217 8.22 -15.89 21.44
C THR A 217 8.36 -16.34 22.89
N CYS A 218 7.31 -16.91 23.49
CA CYS A 218 7.36 -17.38 24.89
C CYS A 218 7.68 -18.87 25.02
N GLN A 219 7.79 -19.60 23.91
CA GLN A 219 8.05 -21.06 23.87
C GLN A 219 7.00 -21.91 24.60
N ASN A 220 5.86 -21.33 24.96
CA ASN A 220 4.73 -22.10 25.49
C ASN A 220 4.15 -22.98 24.38
N CYS A 221 3.94 -24.25 24.70
CA CYS A 221 3.24 -25.19 23.86
C CYS A 221 2.12 -25.89 24.65
N CYS A 222 0.98 -26.09 24.00
CA CYS A 222 -0.19 -26.77 24.57
C CYS A 222 -0.82 -27.64 23.50
N SER A 223 -1.30 -28.82 23.87
CA SER A 223 -2.05 -29.70 22.98
C SER A 223 -3.53 -29.76 23.35
N ILE A 224 -4.36 -29.88 22.31
CA ILE A 224 -5.80 -30.08 22.39
C ILE A 224 -6.13 -31.45 21.81
#